data_AF-A0A930LAU3-F1
#
_entry.id   AF-A0A930LAU3-F1
#
_cell.length_a   1.000
_cell.length_b   1.000
_cell.length_c   1.000
_cell.angle_alpha   90.00
_cell.angle_beta   90.00
_cell.angle_gamma   90.00
#
_symmetry.space_group_name_H-M   'P 1'
#
loop_
_entity.id
_entity.type
_entity.pdbx_description
1 polymer ?
#
loop_
_entity_poly.entity_id
_entity_poly.type
_entity_poly.pdbx_seq_one_letter_code
_entity_poly.pdbx_strand_id
1 'polypeptide(L)'
;MLLVFGFFMGFSSIAISDTTIESWMSIKPEHLKILGVDTNINAVVIKVSMIVAVFSGLSFVATTSSDEKYARSFLKPMIERIKHILIIRDIYLGLLTMPKNEVLMPLDEEKSTEKATDKA
;
A
#
# COMPACT_ATOMS: atom_id res chain seq x y z
N MET A 1 -7.70 6.68 1.92
CA MET A 1 -8.05 7.69 2.94
C MET A 1 -6.89 8.08 3.80
N LEU A 2 -6.14 7.13 4.36
CA LEU A 2 -4.88 7.43 5.07
C LEU A 2 -3.89 8.24 4.22
N LEU A 3 -3.80 7.95 2.92
CA LEU A 3 -2.91 8.68 2.00
C LEU A 3 -3.34 10.15 1.81
N VAL A 4 -4.64 10.39 1.58
CA VAL A 4 -5.21 11.74 1.45
C VAL A 4 -5.07 12.50 2.77
N PHE A 5 -5.38 11.85 3.89
CA PHE A 5 -5.20 12.41 5.23
C PHE A 5 -3.75 12.82 5.48
N GLY A 6 -2.80 11.91 5.24
CA GLY A 6 -1.37 12.16 5.41
C GLY A 6 -0.85 13.28 4.49
N PHE A 7 -1.31 13.32 3.24
CA PHE A 7 -0.99 14.40 2.31
C PHE A 7 -1.45 15.76 2.84
N PHE A 8 -2.72 15.89 3.24
CA PHE A 8 -3.24 17.16 3.75
C PHE A 8 -2.65 17.57 5.09
N MET A 9 -2.28 16.60 5.94
CA MET A 9 -1.50 16.83 7.15
C MET A 9 -0.13 17.46 6.84
N GLY A 10 0.64 16.83 5.95
CA GLY A 10 1.98 17.33 5.58
C GLY A 10 1.90 18.65 4.82
N PHE A 11 0.98 18.77 3.87
CA PHE A 11 0.77 19.99 3.10
C PHE A 11 0.35 21.16 3.98
N SER A 12 -0.62 20.96 4.88
CA SER A 12 -1.06 22.01 5.81
C SER A 12 0.04 22.39 6.79
N SER A 13 0.85 21.44 7.26
CA SER A 13 1.98 21.74 8.15
C SER A 13 3.05 22.63 7.49
N ILE A 14 3.15 22.63 6.16
CA ILE A 14 4.10 23.48 5.42
C ILE A 14 3.44 24.79 4.98
N ALA A 15 2.18 24.73 4.56
CA ALA A 15 1.47 25.85 3.95
C ALA A 15 0.82 26.79 4.97
N ILE A 16 0.47 26.30 6.17
CA ILE A 16 -0.28 27.05 7.17
C ILE A 16 0.63 27.34 8.37
N SER A 17 0.98 28.62 8.54
CA SER A 17 1.70 29.11 9.72
C SER A 17 0.76 29.37 10.89
N ASP A 18 1.30 29.33 12.10
CA ASP A 18 0.56 29.64 13.33
C ASP A 18 -0.07 31.03 13.32
N THR A 19 0.62 32.01 12.73
CA THR A 19 0.10 33.37 12.51
C THR A 19 -1.14 33.40 11.63
N THR A 20 -1.21 32.52 10.63
CA THR A 20 -2.38 32.39 9.75
C THR A 20 -3.55 31.77 10.51
N ILE A 21 -3.28 30.75 11.34
CA ILE A 21 -4.33 30.10 12.16
C ILE A 21 -4.89 31.09 13.17
N GLU A 22 -4.03 31.82 13.89
CA GLU A 22 -4.45 32.81 14.88
C GLU A 22 -5.21 33.97 14.23
N SER A 23 -4.77 34.44 13.05
CA SER A 23 -5.45 35.51 12.31
C SER A 23 -6.85 35.14 11.81
N TRP A 24 -7.09 33.88 11.44
CA TRP A 24 -8.37 33.46 10.88
C TRP A 24 -9.33 32.85 11.90
N MET A 25 -8.79 32.15 12.90
CA MET A 25 -9.58 31.48 13.93
C MET A 25 -9.74 32.33 15.19
N SER A 26 -8.93 33.37 15.37
CA SER A 26 -8.89 34.19 16.60
C SER A 26 -8.68 33.35 17.88
N ILE A 27 -8.07 32.18 17.72
CA ILE A 27 -7.82 31.19 18.76
C ILE A 27 -6.33 30.86 18.70
N LYS A 28 -5.68 30.83 19.87
CA LYS A 28 -4.26 30.47 19.95
C LYS A 28 -4.07 29.01 19.51
N PRO A 29 -3.16 28.74 18.57
CA PRO A 29 -2.89 27.39 18.09
C PRO A 29 -2.34 26.52 19.23
N GLU A 30 -3.07 25.46 19.58
CA GLU A 30 -2.62 24.49 20.57
C GLU A 30 -1.87 23.36 19.86
N HIS A 31 -0.55 23.31 20.07
CA HIS A 31 0.31 22.27 19.51
C HIS A 31 0.12 20.98 20.30
N LEU A 32 -0.22 19.88 19.61
CA LEU A 32 -0.28 18.57 20.27
C LEU A 32 1.13 18.04 20.51
N LYS A 33 1.45 17.76 21.78
CA LYS A 33 2.63 17.00 22.17
C LYS A 33 2.38 15.51 21.92
N ILE A 34 2.86 15.01 20.80
CA ILE A 34 2.87 13.58 20.53
C ILE A 34 4.21 13.05 21.05
N LEU A 35 4.16 12.23 22.11
CA LEU A 35 5.31 11.50 22.65
C LEU A 35 6.48 12.39 23.14
N GLY A 36 6.19 13.57 23.70
CA GLY A 36 7.20 14.46 24.27
C GLY A 36 8.02 15.28 23.27
N VAL A 37 7.74 15.14 21.97
CA VAL A 37 8.29 16.00 20.91
C VAL A 37 7.25 17.07 20.57
N ASP A 38 7.65 18.33 20.58
CA ASP A 38 6.81 19.43 20.09
C ASP A 38 6.62 19.22 18.58
N THR A 39 5.45 18.70 18.20
CA THR A 39 5.09 18.55 16.79
C THR A 39 4.41 19.83 16.32
N ASN A 40 4.75 20.31 15.12
CA ASN A 40 4.09 21.44 14.45
C ASN A 40 2.65 21.08 14.00
N ILE A 41 2.05 20.01 14.54
CA ILE A 41 0.74 19.52 14.17
C ILE A 41 -0.31 20.18 15.08
N ASN A 42 -1.04 21.10 14.48
CA ASN A 42 -2.11 21.83 15.14
C ASN A 42 -3.43 21.03 15.13
N ALA A 43 -4.20 21.12 16.22
CA ALA A 43 -5.55 20.53 16.33
C ALA A 43 -6.49 20.95 15.18
N VAL A 44 -6.36 22.17 14.67
CA VAL A 44 -7.13 22.68 13.53
C VAL A 44 -6.84 21.91 12.24
N VAL A 45 -5.56 21.66 11.97
CA VAL A 45 -5.11 20.92 10.78
C VAL A 45 -5.61 19.49 10.82
N ILE A 46 -5.60 18.84 11.99
CA ILE A 46 -6.17 17.51 12.19
C ILE A 46 -7.67 17.50 11.85
N LYS A 47 -8.45 18.45 12.36
CA LYS A 47 -9.91 18.50 12.12
C LYS A 47 -10.24 18.64 10.63
N VAL A 48 -9.59 19.58 9.95
CA VAL A 48 -9.85 19.84 8.52
C VAL A 48 -9.40 18.66 7.65
N SER A 49 -8.18 18.16 7.87
CA SER A 49 -7.67 17.01 7.11
C SER A 49 -8.51 15.75 7.33
N MET A 50 -9.02 15.53 8.55
CA MET A 50 -9.92 14.41 8.85
C MET A 50 -11.23 14.49 8.08
N ILE A 51 -11.87 15.66 8.04
CA ILE A 51 -13.13 15.86 7.30
C ILE A 51 -12.91 15.60 5.80
N VAL A 52 -11.87 16.21 5.21
CA VAL A 52 -11.56 16.03 3.78
C VAL A 52 -11.23 14.57 3.46
N ALA A 53 -10.50 13.87 4.32
CA ALA A 53 -10.19 12.46 4.12
C ALA A 53 -11.44 11.57 4.17
N VAL A 54 -12.38 11.83 5.09
CA VAL A 54 -13.65 11.09 5.17
C VAL A 54 -14.50 11.33 3.93
N PHE A 55 -14.67 12.59 3.52
CA PHE A 55 -15.42 12.93 2.31
C PHE A 55 -14.80 12.34 1.05
N SER A 56 -13.49 12.43 0.90
CA SER A 56 -12.76 11.78 -0.21
C SER A 56 -13.01 10.27 -0.22
N GLY A 57 -13.14 9.65 0.95
CA GLY A 57 -13.42 8.22 1.09
C GLY A 57 -14.79 7.84 0.62
N LEU A 58 -15.79 8.57 1.13
CA LEU A 58 -17.17 8.37 0.74
C LEU A 58 -17.38 8.65 -0.74
N SER A 59 -16.78 9.72 -1.29
CA SER A 59 -16.83 10.02 -2.72
C SER A 59 -16.16 8.94 -3.57
N PHE A 60 -14.99 8.45 -3.18
CA PHE A 60 -14.31 7.38 -3.89
C PHE A 60 -15.14 6.09 -3.90
N VAL A 61 -15.71 5.72 -2.75
CA VAL A 61 -16.60 4.55 -2.64
C VAL A 61 -17.83 4.74 -3.52
N ALA A 62 -18.51 5.88 -3.42
CA ALA A 62 -19.70 6.16 -4.21
C ALA A 62 -19.41 6.13 -5.72
N THR A 63 -18.35 6.79 -6.18
CA THR A 63 -17.96 6.78 -7.60
C THR A 63 -17.55 5.38 -8.06
N THR A 64 -16.79 4.64 -7.25
CA THR A 64 -16.37 3.29 -7.60
C THR A 64 -17.52 2.28 -7.58
N SER A 65 -18.51 2.45 -6.68
CA SER A 65 -19.66 1.56 -6.57
C SER A 65 -20.76 1.87 -7.57
N SER A 66 -20.93 3.15 -7.92
CA SER A 66 -22.01 3.60 -8.81
C SER A 66 -21.60 3.54 -10.29
N ASP A 67 -20.31 3.61 -10.60
CA ASP A 67 -19.82 3.46 -11.97
C ASP A 67 -19.29 2.04 -12.22
N GLU A 68 -20.16 1.16 -12.70
CA GLU A 68 -19.81 -0.21 -13.12
C GLU A 68 -18.65 -0.24 -14.13
N LYS A 69 -18.49 0.81 -14.94
CA LYS A 69 -17.44 0.93 -15.96
C LYS A 69 -16.08 1.19 -15.29
N TYR A 70 -16.07 1.99 -14.22
CA TYR A 70 -14.88 2.24 -13.41
C TYR A 70 -14.45 0.99 -12.63
N ALA A 71 -15.40 0.33 -11.95
CA ALA A 71 -15.13 -0.93 -11.23
C ALA A 71 -14.59 -2.03 -12.16
N ARG A 72 -15.16 -2.18 -13.36
CA ARG A 72 -14.63 -3.15 -14.35
C ARG A 72 -13.26 -2.77 -14.89
N SER A 73 -12.99 -1.50 -15.15
CA SER A 73 -11.71 -1.09 -15.76
C SER A 73 -10.55 -1.13 -14.77
N PHE A 74 -10.80 -0.86 -13.48
CA PHE A 74 -9.73 -0.75 -12.49
C PHE A 74 -9.68 -1.91 -11.50
N LEU A 75 -10.82 -2.33 -10.93
CA LEU A 75 -10.82 -3.36 -9.89
C LEU A 75 -10.69 -4.77 -10.46
N LYS A 76 -11.38 -5.05 -11.58
CA LYS A 76 -11.35 -6.37 -12.21
C LYS A 76 -9.92 -6.84 -12.56
N PRO A 77 -9.09 -6.08 -13.29
CA PRO A 77 -7.72 -6.51 -13.59
C PRO A 77 -6.83 -6.63 -12.34
N MET A 78 -7.09 -5.85 -11.29
CA MET A 78 -6.36 -5.95 -10.01
C MET A 78 -6.68 -7.27 -9.29
N ILE A 79 -7.96 -7.63 -9.21
CA ILE A 79 -8.42 -8.89 -8.61
C ILE A 79 -7.90 -10.09 -9.39
N GLU A 80 -7.93 -10.04 -10.72
CA GLU A 80 -7.39 -11.09 -11.60
C GLU A 80 -5.91 -11.35 -11.29
N ARG A 81 -5.12 -10.28 -11.12
CA ARG A 81 -3.70 -10.37 -10.76
C ARG A 81 -3.49 -10.98 -9.38
N ILE A 82 -4.25 -10.56 -8.37
CA ILE A 82 -4.16 -11.09 -7.02
C ILE A 82 -4.52 -12.58 -7.01
N LYS A 83 -5.58 -12.98 -7.73
CA LYS A 83 -5.98 -14.38 -7.85
C LYS A 83 -4.87 -15.24 -8.45
N HIS A 84 -4.21 -14.74 -9.50
CA HIS A 84 -3.06 -15.42 -10.10
C HIS A 84 -1.92 -15.63 -9.09
N ILE A 85 -1.57 -14.59 -8.33
CA ILE A 85 -0.52 -14.65 -7.29
C ILE A 85 -0.89 -15.66 -6.20
N LEU A 86 -2.15 -15.67 -5.76
CA LEU A 86 -2.62 -16.59 -4.73
C LEU A 86 -2.57 -18.05 -5.18
N ILE A 87 -2.95 -18.36 -6.42
CA ILE A 87 -2.86 -19.72 -6.98
C ILE A 87 -1.40 -20.19 -7.00
N ILE A 88 -0.48 -19.34 -7.46
CA ILE A 88 0.96 -19.67 -7.50
C ILE A 88 1.51 -19.89 -6.09
N ARG A 89 1.13 -19.04 -5.13
CA ARG A 89 1.49 -19.20 -3.72
C ARG A 89 1.00 -20.54 -3.17
N ASP A 90 -0.23 -20.92 -3.50
CA ASP A 90 -0.83 -22.18 -3.04
C ASP A 90 -0.11 -23.39 -3.61
N ILE A 91 0.20 -23.38 -4.91
CA ILE A 91 1.04 -24.40 -5.57
C ILE A 91 2.42 -24.48 -4.90
N TYR A 92 3.07 -23.34 -4.67
CA TYR A 92 4.40 -23.30 -4.05
C TYR A 92 4.38 -23.85 -2.62
N LEU A 93 3.38 -23.47 -1.82
CA LEU A 93 3.21 -24.00 -0.47
C LEU A 93 2.89 -25.50 -0.48
N GLY A 94 2.05 -25.97 -1.41
CA GLY A 94 1.77 -27.40 -1.57
C GLY A 94 3.01 -28.21 -1.95
N LEU A 95 3.88 -27.67 -2.80
CA LEU A 95 5.17 -28.28 -3.14
C LEU A 95 6.13 -28.29 -1.95
N LEU A 96 6.11 -27.24 -1.12
CA LEU A 96 6.98 -27.14 0.07
C LEU A 96 6.56 -28.09 1.19
N THR A 97 5.27 -28.42 1.29
CA THR A 97 4.72 -29.33 2.30
C THR A 97 4.67 -30.79 1.85
N MET A 98 4.87 -31.07 0.56
CA MET A 98 4.97 -32.42 0.04
C MET A 98 6.24 -33.14 0.54
N PRO A 99 6.16 -34.45 0.88
CA PRO A 99 7.34 -35.25 1.16
C PRO A 99 8.22 -35.32 -0.09
N LYS A 100 9.55 -35.24 0.10
CA LYS A 100 10.58 -35.16 -0.97
C LYS A 100 10.54 -36.28 -2.02
N ASN A 101 9.72 -37.32 -1.85
CA ASN A 101 9.60 -38.47 -2.77
C ASN A 101 8.56 -38.29 -3.90
N GLU A 102 7.68 -37.29 -3.84
CA GLU A 102 6.62 -37.04 -4.83
C GLU A 102 6.89 -35.81 -5.71
N VAL A 103 7.88 -34.99 -5.36
CA VAL A 103 8.26 -33.82 -6.15
C VAL A 103 9.18 -34.27 -7.28
N LEU A 104 8.64 -34.39 -8.50
CA LEU A 104 9.45 -34.44 -9.73
C LEU A 104 10.17 -33.09 -9.89
N MET A 105 11.28 -32.90 -9.17
CA MET A 105 12.26 -31.90 -9.55
C MET A 105 12.95 -32.41 -10.81
N PRO A 106 12.97 -31.67 -11.93
CA PRO A 106 13.88 -31.97 -13.02
C PRO A 106 15.28 -31.76 -12.47
N LEU A 107 15.92 -32.85 -12.04
CA LEU A 107 17.29 -32.86 -11.58
C LEU A 107 18.19 -32.61 -12.79
N ASP A 108 18.77 -31.41 -12.82
CA ASP A 108 20.12 -31.10 -13.30
C ASP A 108 20.67 -32.01 -14.43
N GLU A 109 20.30 -31.74 -15.68
CA GLU A 109 21.16 -32.09 -16.83
C GLU A 109 22.26 -31.03 -17.03
N GLU A 110 23.06 -30.75 -16.00
CA GLU A 110 24.21 -29.85 -16.15
C GLU A 110 25.40 -30.25 -15.28
N LYS A 111 25.82 -31.53 -15.33
CA LYS A 111 27.20 -31.89 -14.95
C LYS A 111 27.65 -33.25 -15.49
N SER A 112 28.24 -33.27 -16.68
CA SER A 112 29.42 -34.10 -17.02
C SER A 112 29.82 -33.95 -18.50
N THR A 113 30.27 -32.76 -18.90
CA THR A 113 31.26 -32.63 -19.98
C THR A 113 32.66 -32.84 -19.39
N GLU A 114 33.05 -34.08 -19.06
CA GLU A 114 34.47 -34.41 -18.88
C GLU A 114 34.74 -35.94 -18.91
N LYS A 115 34.66 -36.54 -20.09
CA LYS A 115 35.52 -37.68 -20.47
C LYS A 115 35.53 -37.87 -21.98
N ALA A 116 35.99 -36.84 -22.69
CA ALA A 116 36.69 -37.08 -23.93
C ALA A 116 38.04 -37.74 -23.60
N THR A 117 38.52 -38.59 -24.51
CA THR A 117 39.81 -39.29 -24.47
C THR A 117 39.90 -40.47 -23.50
N ASP A 118 39.52 -41.67 -23.96
CA ASP A 118 40.45 -42.82 -24.02
C ASP A 118 39.69 -44.06 -24.55
N LYS A 119 39.92 -44.40 -25.82
CA LYS A 119 40.35 -45.74 -26.25
C LYS A 119 40.61 -45.75 -27.75
N ALA A 120 41.87 -46.04 -28.04
CA ALA A 120 42.48 -46.33 -29.33
C ALA A 120 41.95 -47.63 -29.95
#